data_AF-A0A2S7PG22-F1
#
_entry.id   AF-A0A2S7PG22-F1
#
_cell.length_a   1.000
_cell.length_b   1.000
_cell.length_c   1.000
_cell.angle_alpha   90.00
_cell.angle_beta   90.00
_cell.angle_gamma   90.00
#
_symmetry.space_group_name_H-M   'P 1'
#
loop_
_entity.id
_entity.type
_entity.pdbx_description
1 polymer ?
#
loop_
_entity_poly.entity_id
_entity_poly.type
_entity_poly.pdbx_seq_one_letter_code
_entity_poly.pdbx_strand_id
1 'polypeptide(L)'
;MSSTEYDFVIVGGGTSGLVVASRLTEDPSVRVLVLEAGENHAEDPRVNTPGLWPALLGTEMDWGYLSEPQVDLPFSHAVISLLLAVAHSY
;
A
#
# COMPACT_ATOMS: atom_id res chain seq x y z
N MET A 1 15.28 -5.72 -26.57
CA MET A 1 14.33 -5.82 -25.46
C MET A 1 12.94 -5.86 -26.06
N SER A 2 12.13 -6.87 -25.74
CA SER A 2 10.73 -6.89 -26.15
C SER A 2 9.98 -5.89 -25.29
N SER A 3 9.32 -4.89 -25.88
CA SER A 3 8.44 -3.98 -25.15
C SER A 3 7.12 -4.69 -24.87
N THR A 4 6.79 -4.89 -23.60
CA THR A 4 5.45 -5.30 -23.20
C THR A 4 4.58 -4.05 -23.09
N GLU A 5 3.49 -4.02 -23.85
CA GLU A 5 2.51 -2.92 -23.80
C GLU A 5 1.42 -3.23 -22.77
N TYR A 6 0.86 -2.18 -22.17
CA TYR A 6 -0.26 -2.24 -21.22
C TYR A 6 -1.22 -1.10 -21.53
N ASP A 7 -2.51 -1.32 -21.31
CA ASP A 7 -3.54 -0.30 -21.53
C ASP A 7 -3.60 0.69 -20.35
N PHE A 8 -3.31 0.19 -19.14
CA PHE A 8 -3.25 0.99 -17.93
C PHE A 8 -2.01 0.66 -17.09
N VAL A 9 -1.43 1.69 -16.48
CA VAL A 9 -0.38 1.56 -15.47
C VAL A 9 -0.89 2.18 -14.17
N ILE A 10 -0.93 1.38 -13.11
CA ILE A 10 -1.32 1.79 -11.77
C ILE A 10 -0.06 1.83 -10.90
N VAL A 11 0.19 2.96 -10.25
CA VAL A 11 1.32 3.13 -9.34
C VAL A 11 0.80 3.08 -7.91
N GLY A 12 1.17 2.03 -7.19
CA GLY A 12 0.68 1.68 -5.85
C GLY A 12 -0.39 0.58 -5.90
N GLY A 13 -0.05 -0.60 -5.39
CA GLY A 13 -0.91 -1.74 -5.07
C GLY A 13 -1.55 -1.65 -3.68
N GLY A 14 -1.94 -0.44 -3.27
CA GLY A 14 -2.75 -0.21 -2.07
C GLY A 14 -4.23 -0.54 -2.28
N THR A 15 -5.08 -0.18 -1.29
CA THR A 15 -6.51 -0.51 -1.27
C THR A 15 -7.22 -0.04 -2.55
N SER A 16 -6.99 1.21 -2.95
CA SER A 16 -7.59 1.76 -4.15
C SER A 16 -6.97 1.18 -5.43
N GLY A 17 -5.65 1.06 -5.48
CA GLY A 17 -4.92 0.60 -6.66
C GLY A 17 -5.32 -0.81 -7.08
N LEU A 18 -5.36 -1.76 -6.14
CA LEU A 18 -5.75 -3.14 -6.45
C LEU A 18 -7.26 -3.29 -6.72
N VAL A 19 -8.11 -2.47 -6.10
CA VAL A 19 -9.54 -2.43 -6.44
C VAL A 19 -9.73 -1.97 -7.89
N VAL A 20 -9.09 -0.89 -8.30
CA VAL A 20 -9.15 -0.40 -9.69
C VAL A 20 -8.57 -1.42 -10.66
N ALA A 21 -7.41 -2.01 -10.35
CA ALA A 21 -6.79 -3.05 -11.17
C ALA A 21 -7.75 -4.22 -11.38
N SER A 22 -8.33 -4.73 -10.29
CA SER A 22 -9.28 -5.85 -10.32
C SER A 22 -10.48 -5.56 -11.23
N ARG A 23 -11.06 -4.35 -11.16
CA ARG A 23 -12.21 -3.97 -12.01
C ARG A 23 -11.85 -3.83 -13.47
N LEU A 24 -10.71 -3.23 -13.78
CA LEU A 24 -10.24 -3.08 -15.16
C LEU A 24 -9.99 -4.45 -15.81
N THR A 25 -9.43 -5.39 -15.06
CA THR A 25 -9.14 -6.75 -15.55
C THR A 25 -10.36 -7.68 -15.62
N GLU A 26 -11.56 -7.22 -15.23
CA GLU A 26 -12.80 -7.97 -15.51
C GLU A 26 -13.04 -8.09 -17.03
N ASP A 27 -12.53 -7.14 -17.83
CA ASP A 27 -12.43 -7.27 -19.27
C ASP A 27 -11.11 -7.97 -19.66
N PRO A 28 -11.16 -9.19 -20.24
CA PRO A 28 -9.95 -9.95 -20.59
C PRO A 28 -9.13 -9.33 -21.73
N SER A 29 -9.67 -8.33 -22.44
CA SER A 29 -8.93 -7.60 -23.48
C SER A 29 -8.02 -6.50 -22.90
N VAL A 30 -8.22 -6.12 -21.63
CA VAL A 30 -7.48 -5.05 -20.95
C VAL A 30 -6.27 -5.63 -20.22
N ARG A 31 -5.09 -5.05 -20.47
CA ARG A 31 -3.84 -5.38 -19.77
C ARG A 31 -3.47 -4.26 -18.81
N VAL A 32 -3.33 -4.61 -17.53
CA VAL A 32 -2.96 -3.67 -16.47
C VAL A 32 -1.58 -4.03 -15.92
N LEU A 33 -0.71 -3.03 -15.77
CA LEU A 33 0.52 -3.13 -15.00
C LEU A 33 0.32 -2.42 -13.66
N VAL A 34 0.59 -3.11 -12.55
CA VAL A 34 0.65 -2.50 -11.21
C VAL A 34 2.12 -2.40 -10.80
N LEU A 35 2.57 -1.20 -10.46
CA LEU A 35 3.90 -0.95 -9.89
C LEU A 35 3.72 -0.72 -8.39
N GLU A 36 4.18 -1.65 -7.57
CA GLU A 36 4.17 -1.56 -6.11
C GLU A 36 5.60 -1.46 -5.59
N ALA A 37 5.81 -0.58 -4.59
CA ALA A 37 7.14 -0.34 -4.03
C ALA A 37 7.53 -1.38 -2.98
N GLY A 38 6.54 -1.90 -2.24
CA GLY A 38 6.73 -2.95 -1.24
C GLY A 38 6.77 -4.36 -1.81
N GLU A 39 7.10 -5.33 -0.94
CA GLU A 39 7.04 -6.75 -1.27
C GLU A 39 5.64 -7.33 -1.06
N ASN A 40 5.41 -8.54 -1.58
CA ASN A 40 4.20 -9.29 -1.28
C ASN A 40 4.30 -9.95 0.10
N HIS A 41 3.51 -9.45 1.06
CA HIS A 41 3.46 -9.96 2.44
C HIS A 41 2.20 -10.79 2.74
N ALA A 42 1.54 -11.36 1.72
CA ALA A 42 0.32 -12.15 1.89
C ALA A 42 0.47 -13.35 2.86
N GLU A 43 1.69 -13.83 3.09
CA GLU A 43 1.98 -14.95 4.00
C GLU A 43 2.51 -14.49 5.38
N ASP A 44 2.69 -13.18 5.61
CA ASP A 44 3.21 -12.68 6.88
C ASP A 44 2.13 -12.70 7.98
N PRO A 45 2.32 -13.44 9.09
CA PRO A 45 1.36 -13.48 10.20
C PRO A 45 1.08 -12.10 10.81
N ARG A 46 2.03 -11.16 10.75
CA ARG A 46 1.86 -9.78 11.23
C ARG A 46 0.82 -9.01 10.41
N VAL A 47 0.62 -9.37 9.15
CA VAL A 47 -0.39 -8.80 8.23
C VAL A 47 -1.72 -9.52 8.40
N ASN A 48 -1.71 -10.85 8.49
CA ASN A 48 -2.93 -11.66 8.50
C ASN A 48 -3.60 -11.79 9.87
N THR A 49 -2.89 -11.48 10.96
CA THR A 49 -3.43 -11.55 12.33
C THR A 49 -3.70 -10.13 12.83
N PRO A 50 -4.97 -9.69 12.96
CA PRO A 50 -5.27 -8.30 13.30
C PRO A 50 -4.59 -7.81 14.59
N GLY A 51 -4.43 -8.66 15.60
CA GLY A 51 -3.79 -8.29 16.86
C GLY A 51 -2.27 -8.03 16.79
N LEU A 52 -1.61 -8.42 15.69
CA LEU A 52 -0.16 -8.29 15.52
C LEU A 52 0.25 -7.02 14.76
N TRP A 53 -0.71 -6.20 14.30
CA TRP A 53 -0.42 -4.99 13.52
C TRP A 53 0.62 -4.04 14.14
N PRO A 54 0.73 -3.86 15.48
CA PRO A 54 1.73 -2.94 16.04
C PRO A 54 3.18 -3.36 15.74
N ALA A 55 3.41 -4.65 15.44
CA ALA A 55 4.73 -5.17 15.08
C ALA A 55 5.19 -4.75 13.67
N LEU A 56 4.35 -4.05 12.91
CA LEU A 56 4.65 -3.51 11.57
C LEU A 56 5.16 -2.06 11.61
N LEU A 57 4.97 -1.35 12.73
CA LEU A 57 5.39 0.05 12.86
C LEU A 57 6.92 0.16 12.80
N GLY A 58 7.43 1.03 11.92
CA GLY A 58 8.86 1.25 11.74
C GLY A 58 9.63 0.11 11.06
N THR A 59 8.96 -0.87 10.48
CA THR A 59 9.59 -1.90 9.63
C THR A 59 9.65 -1.45 8.17
N GLU A 60 10.15 -2.31 7.28
CA GLU A 60 10.11 -2.14 5.82
C GLU A 60 8.70 -1.94 5.22
N MET A 61 7.65 -2.30 5.97
CA MET A 61 6.25 -2.10 5.56
C MET A 61 5.70 -0.72 5.93
N ASP A 62 6.43 0.06 6.72
CA ASP A 62 6.09 1.43 7.07
C ASP A 62 6.92 2.39 6.23
N TRP A 63 6.26 3.26 5.47
CA TRP A 63 6.94 4.32 4.73
C TRP A 63 7.76 5.26 5.64
N GLY A 64 7.40 5.35 6.92
CA GLY A 64 8.17 6.07 7.92
C GLY A 64 8.26 7.57 7.66
N TYR A 65 7.29 8.16 6.96
CA TYR A 65 7.30 9.58 6.67
C TYR A 65 7.20 10.39 7.95
N LEU A 66 8.00 11.45 8.02
CA LEU A 66 7.96 12.43 9.09
C LEU A 66 7.31 13.70 8.55
N SER A 67 6.39 14.27 9.33
CA SER A 67 5.93 15.63 9.07
C SER A 67 7.03 16.64 9.37
N GLU A 68 6.94 17.84 8.80
CA GLU A 68 7.62 19.01 9.34
C GLU A 68 7.18 19.27 10.81
N PRO A 69 7.93 20.06 11.60
CA PRO A 69 7.50 20.50 12.92
C PRO A 69 6.16 21.24 12.89
N GLN A 70 5.25 20.90 13.79
CA GLN A 70 3.92 21.53 13.90
C GLN A 70 3.86 22.40 15.16
N VAL A 71 3.40 23.65 15.01
CA VAL A 71 3.41 24.66 16.09
C VAL A 71 2.63 24.22 17.34
N ASP A 72 1.55 23.45 17.14
CA ASP A 72 0.65 23.01 18.21
C ASP A 72 0.99 21.60 18.75
N LEU A 73 2.04 20.96 18.24
CA LEU A 73 2.48 19.64 18.72
C LEU A 73 3.80 19.75 19.50
N PRO A 74 3.90 19.12 20.69
CA PRO A 74 5.10 19.23 21.53
C PRO A 74 6.31 18.46 20.97
N PHE A 75 6.16 17.70 19.88
CA PHE A 75 7.21 16.94 19.24
C PHE A 75 7.61 17.58 17.91
N SER A 76 8.91 17.66 17.65
CA SER A 76 9.45 18.32 16.44
C SER A 76 9.08 17.62 15.13
N HIS A 77 8.65 16.36 15.14
CA HIS A 77 8.15 15.65 13.96
C HIS A 77 7.08 14.66 14.39
N ALA A 78 5.94 14.61 13.70
CA ALA A 78 4.97 13.53 13.86
C ALA A 78 5.31 12.41 12.86
N VAL A 79 5.36 11.17 13.33
CA VAL A 79 5.48 10.00 12.45
C VAL A 79 4.13 9.80 11.77
N ILE A 80 4.10 9.96 10.46
CA ILE A 80 2.97 9.59 9.61
C ILE A 80 3.24 8.16 9.15
N SER A 81 2.92 7.18 10.00
CA SER A 81 2.86 5.79 9.56
C SER A 81 1.61 5.63 8.69
N LEU A 82 1.80 5.56 7.38
CA LEU A 82 0.73 5.21 6.45
C LEU A 82 0.55 3.69 6.47
N LEU A 83 0.06 3.15 7.58
CA LEU A 83 -0.30 1.75 7.66
C LEU A 83 -1.66 1.59 6.99
N LEU A 84 -1.68 0.96 5.83
CA LEU A 84 -2.88 0.70 5.05
C LEU A 84 -3.74 -0.36 5.78
N ALA A 85 -4.48 0.06 6.80
CA ALA A 85 -5.45 -0.79 7.48
C ALA A 85 -6.74 -0.86 6.65
N VAL A 86 -6.88 -1.91 5.84
CA VAL A 86 -8.18 -2.31 5.32
C VAL A 86 -8.96 -2.95 6.47
N ALA A 87 -9.91 -2.21 7.05
CA ALA A 87 -10.89 -2.76 7.98
C ALA A 87 -12.28 -2.81 7.30
N HIS A 88 -12.69 -4.04 7.05
CA HIS A 88 -14.06 -4.54 6.88
C HIS A 88 -14.85 -4.13 5.61
N SER A 89 -15.08 -5.13 4.76
CA SER A 89 -16.26 -5.22 3.89
C SER A 89 -17.44 -5.81 4.69
N TYR A 90 -18.66 -5.38 4.35
CA TYR A 90 -19.90 -6.08 4.69
C TYR A 90 -20.00 -7.43 3.97
#